data_AF-A0A7X5QIC1-F1
#
_entry.id   AF-A0A7X5QIC1-F1
#
_cell.length_a   1.000
_cell.length_b   1.000
_cell.length_c   1.000
_cell.angle_alpha   90.00
_cell.angle_beta   90.00
_cell.angle_gamma   90.00
#
_symmetry.space_group_name_H-M   'P 1'
#
loop_
_entity.id
_entity.type
_entity.pdbx_description
1 polymer ?
#
loop_
_entity_poly.entity_id
_entity_poly.type
_entity_poly.pdbx_seq_one_letter_code
_entity_poly.pdbx_strand_id
1 'polypeptide(L)' 'RIFRSDDFETLRMAAVNGFGVGLLPNWVVSTDIHSGKLMPLFNDPDGRKEDIYLLRALAHPPAKLTAFMSLLQEWLA' A
#
# COMPACT_ATOMS: atom_id res chain seq x y z
N ARG A 1 21.27 15.98 -1.84
CA ARG A 1 21.45 14.54 -2.22
C ARG A 1 20.08 13.89 -2.15
N ILE A 2 19.68 13.07 -3.13
CA ILE A 2 18.34 12.47 -3.19
C ILE A 2 18.46 10.99 -2.82
N PHE A 3 17.62 10.52 -1.89
CA PHE A 3 17.49 9.09 -1.58
C PHE A 3 16.56 8.43 -2.61
N ARG A 4 16.93 7.23 -3.10
CA ARG A 4 16.15 6.48 -4.09
C ARG A 4 16.15 5.00 -3.72
N SER A 5 15.01 4.37 -3.90
CA SER A 5 14.78 2.94 -3.75
C SER A 5 13.60 2.56 -4.66
N ASP A 6 13.54 1.30 -5.09
CA ASP A 6 12.41 0.69 -5.78
C ASP A 6 11.46 -0.05 -4.82
N ASP A 7 11.83 -0.15 -3.55
CA ASP A 7 11.01 -0.73 -2.48
C ASP A 7 10.27 0.34 -1.68
N PHE A 8 8.94 0.19 -1.57
CA PHE A 8 8.09 1.14 -0.83
C PHE A 8 8.38 1.16 0.66
N GLU A 9 8.71 0.03 1.29
CA GLU A 9 8.99 -0.02 2.73
C GLU A 9 10.25 0.79 3.08
N THR A 10 11.28 0.66 2.26
CA THR A 10 12.52 1.44 2.36
C THR A 10 12.25 2.93 2.20
N LEU A 11 11.42 3.33 1.24
CA LEU A 11 11.01 4.73 1.07
C LEU A 11 10.16 5.24 2.24
N ARG A 12 9.23 4.42 2.76
CA ARG A 12 8.41 4.72 3.94
C ARG A 12 9.29 4.98 5.16
N MET A 13 10.25 4.09 5.43
CA MET A 13 11.20 4.25 6.53
C MET A 13 12.04 5.53 6.38
N ALA A 14 12.52 5.84 5.17
CA ALA A 14 13.26 7.08 4.95
C ALA A 14 12.42 8.33 5.28
N ALA A 15 11.15 8.37 4.85
CA ALA A 15 10.23 9.45 5.15
C ALA A 15 9.96 9.58 6.67
N VAL A 16 9.66 8.47 7.35
CA VAL A 16 9.41 8.45 8.81
C VAL A 16 10.65 8.90 9.60
N ASN A 17 11.86 8.63 9.12
CA ASN A 17 13.11 9.06 9.74
C ASN A 17 13.56 10.48 9.30
N GLY A 18 12.71 11.25 8.61
CA GLY A 18 12.96 12.65 8.31
C GLY A 18 13.95 12.90 7.18
N PHE A 19 14.15 11.95 6.26
CA PHE A 19 15.04 12.14 5.10
C PHE A 19 14.49 13.16 4.10
N GLY A 20 13.19 13.51 4.19
CA GLY A 20 12.54 14.49 3.34
C GLY A 20 11.07 14.15 3.08
N VAL A 21 10.59 14.56 1.90
CA VAL A 21 9.21 14.32 1.43
C VAL A 21 9.19 13.13 0.48
N GLY A 22 8.17 12.27 0.60
CA GLY A 22 7.93 11.13 -0.28
C GLY A 22 6.51 11.12 -0.84
N LEU A 23 6.35 10.69 -2.10
CA LEU A 23 5.07 10.36 -2.70
C LEU A 23 4.89 8.84 -2.63
N LEU A 24 3.96 8.37 -1.81
CA LEU A 24 3.76 6.95 -1.50
C LEU A 24 2.27 6.61 -1.56
N PRO A 25 1.90 5.37 -1.96
CA PRO A 25 0.52 4.92 -1.93
C PRO A 25 -0.06 5.00 -0.51
N ASN A 26 -1.35 5.35 -0.41
CA ASN A 26 -2.02 5.47 0.89
C ASN A 26 -1.94 4.18 1.73
N TRP A 27 -2.08 3.00 1.12
CA TRP A 27 -2.01 1.71 1.80
C TRP A 27 -0.62 1.41 2.40
N VAL A 28 0.44 2.10 1.96
CA VAL A 28 1.77 2.00 2.58
C VAL A 28 1.88 2.88 3.82
N VAL A 29 1.39 4.12 3.77
CA VAL A 29 1.67 5.16 4.79
C VAL A 29 0.50 5.45 5.73
N SER A 30 -0.68 4.84 5.51
CA SER A 30 -1.89 5.18 6.27
C SER A 30 -1.68 5.05 7.78
N THR A 31 -1.04 3.98 8.27
CA THR A 31 -0.79 3.80 9.70
C THR A 31 0.15 4.86 10.29
N ASP A 32 1.17 5.29 9.54
CA ASP A 32 2.09 6.34 9.99
C ASP A 32 1.42 7.71 10.01
N ILE A 33 0.50 7.97 9.08
CA ILE A 33 -0.33 9.18 9.10
C ILE A 33 -1.28 9.17 10.31
N HIS A 34 -2.00 8.06 10.53
CA HIS A 34 -2.92 7.92 11.66
C HIS A 34 -2.22 8.03 13.02
N SER A 35 -0.98 7.54 13.12
CA SER A 35 -0.17 7.65 14.34
C SER A 35 0.59 8.97 14.48
N GLY A 36 0.48 9.89 13.50
CA GLY A 36 1.13 11.21 13.53
C GLY A 36 2.63 11.20 13.22
N LYS A 37 3.19 10.07 12.78
CA LYS A 37 4.59 9.98 12.34
C LYS A 37 4.82 10.64 10.99
N LEU A 38 3.81 10.63 10.13
CA LEU A 38 3.79 11.32 8.85
C LEU A 38 2.62 12.30 8.81
N MET A 39 2.78 13.35 8.01
CA MET A 39 1.75 14.36 7.78
C MET A 39 1.52 14.50 6.26
N PRO A 40 0.28 14.43 5.77
CA PRO A 40 -0.03 14.73 4.38
C PRO A 40 0.31 16.20 4.07
N LEU A 41 1.03 16.44 2.97
CA LEU A 41 1.44 17.80 2.58
C LEU A 41 0.55 18.41 1.50
N PHE A 42 0.08 17.59 0.56
CA PHE A 42 -0.69 18.02 -0.60
C PHE A 42 -1.83 17.03 -0.85
N ASN A 43 -2.90 17.50 -1.49
CA ASN A 43 -3.87 16.59 -2.11
C ASN A 43 -3.19 15.85 -3.27
N ASP A 44 -3.61 14.61 -3.55
CA ASP A 44 -3.11 13.87 -4.70
C ASP A 44 -3.39 14.68 -5.98
N PRO A 45 -2.34 15.21 -6.64
CA PRO A 45 -2.50 16.10 -7.79
C PRO A 45 -3.12 15.39 -9.00
N ASP A 46 -2.97 14.06 -9.08
CA ASP A 46 -3.39 13.27 -10.23
C ASP A 46 -4.68 12.49 -9.96
N GLY A 47 -5.17 12.50 -8.70
CA GLY A 47 -6.35 11.74 -8.27
C GLY A 47 -6.27 10.26 -8.63
N ARG A 48 -5.06 9.67 -8.59
CA ARG A 48 -4.82 8.31 -9.09
C ARG A 48 -5.53 7.32 -8.19
N LYS A 49 -6.28 6.43 -8.83
CA LYS A 49 -6.85 5.25 -8.18
C LYS A 49 -6.20 4.04 -8.81
N GLU A 50 -5.39 3.35 -8.01
CA GLU A 50 -4.77 2.09 -8.38
C GLU A 50 -5.51 0.97 -7.66
N ASP A 51 -5.89 -0.05 -8.42
CA ASP A 51 -6.57 -1.23 -7.89
C ASP A 51 -5.55 -2.33 -7.53
N ILE A 52 -5.86 -3.10 -6.48
CA ILE A 52 -5.09 -4.29 -6.09
C ILE A 52 -5.88 -5.52 -6.55
N TYR A 53 -5.27 -6.33 -7.42
CA TYR A 53 -5.91 -7.51 -7.99
C TYR A 53 -5.42 -8.79 -7.35
N LEU A 54 -6.36 -9.69 -7.02
CA LEU A 54 -6.04 -11.08 -6.73
C LEU A 54 -6.01 -11.88 -8.03
N LEU A 55 -4.85 -12.46 -8.35
CA LEU A 55 -4.66 -13.30 -9.53
C LEU A 55 -4.57 -14.78 -9.14
N ARG A 56 -5.15 -15.65 -9.97
CA ARG A 56 -5.09 -17.11 -9.80
C ARG A 56 -4.89 -17.81 -11.14
N ALA A 57 -4.19 -18.94 -11.14
CA ALA A 57 -3.90 -19.69 -12.36
C ALA A 57 -5.11 -20.47 -12.91
N LEU A 58 -5.89 -21.12 -12.03
CA LEU A 58 -6.97 -22.02 -12.44
C LEU A 58 -8.33 -21.31 -12.38
N ALA A 59 -9.17 -21.53 -13.40
CA ALA A 59 -10.56 -21.08 -13.40
C ALA A 59 -11.37 -21.68 -12.23
N HIS A 60 -11.02 -22.87 -11.73
CA HIS A 60 -11.66 -23.48 -10.56
C HIS A 60 -10.58 -23.82 -9.52
N PRO A 61 -10.35 -22.93 -8.52
CA PRO A 61 -9.31 -23.15 -7.53
C PRO A 61 -9.69 -24.29 -6.56
N PRO A 62 -8.70 -24.98 -5.95
CA PRO A 62 -8.96 -25.97 -4.92
C PRO A 62 -9.69 -25.37 -3.72
N ALA A 63 -10.44 -26.18 -2.98
CA ALA A 63 -11.28 -25.73 -1.86
C ALA A 63 -10.53 -24.85 -0.84
N LYS A 64 -9.26 -25.15 -0.52
CA LYS A 64 -8.43 -24.33 0.38
C LYS A 64 -8.21 -22.91 -0.16
N LEU A 65 -7.93 -22.77 -1.46
CA LEU A 65 -7.72 -21.47 -2.09
C LEU A 65 -9.06 -20.73 -2.24
N THR A 66 -10.15 -21.43 -2.57
CA THR A 66 -11.49 -20.85 -2.56
C THR A 66 -11.84 -20.25 -1.20
N ALA A 67 -11.65 -21.02 -0.11
CA ALA A 67 -11.91 -20.55 1.24
C ALA A 67 -11.05 -19.33 1.62
N PHE A 68 -9.76 -19.34 1.26
CA PHE A 68 -8.89 -18.19 1.46
C PHE A 68 -9.37 -16.95 0.69
N MET A 69 -9.72 -17.11 -0.59
CA MET A 69 -10.21 -16.02 -1.43
C MET A 69 -11.51 -15.42 -0.88
N SER A 70 -12.45 -16.25 -0.44
CA SER A 70 -13.69 -15.80 0.20
C SER A 70 -13.41 -15.01 1.48
N LEU A 71 -12.58 -15.54 2.37
CA LEU A 71 -12.23 -14.86 3.62
C LEU A 71 -11.51 -13.53 3.37
N LEU A 72 -10.61 -13.49 2.38
CA LEU A 72 -9.90 -12.26 2.03
C LEU A 72 -10.87 -11.20 1.50
N GLN A 73 -11.84 -11.58 0.67
CA GLN A 73 -12.87 -10.66 0.18
C GLN A 73 -13.74 -10.11 1.32
N GLU A 74 -14.15 -10.96 2.25
CA GLU A 74 -14.91 -10.54 3.44
C GLU A 74 -14.11 -9.60 4.34
N TRP A 75 -12.80 -9.83 4.48
CA TRP A 75 -11.95 -9.00 5.32
C TRP A 75 -11.62 -7.63 4.71
N LEU A 76 -11.61 -7.53 3.38
CA LEU A 76 -11.33 -6.28 2.66
C LEU A 76 -12.59 -5.44 2.33
N ALA A 77 -13.79 -6.00 2.53
CA ALA A 77 -15.07 -5.33 2.33
C ALA A 77 -15.41 -4.38 3.48
#